data_AF-A0A6J7P527-F1
#
_entry.id   AF-A0A6J7P527-F1
#
_cell.length_a   1.000
_cell.length_b   1.000
_cell.length_c   1.000
_cell.angle_alpha   90.00
_cell.angle_beta   90.00
_cell.angle_gamma   90.00
#
_symmetry.space_group_name_H-M   'P 1'
#
loop_
_entity.id
_entity.type
_entity.pdbx_description
1 polymer ?
#
loop_
_entity_poly.entity_id
_entity_poly.type
_entity_poly.pdbx_seq_one_letter_code
_entity_poly.pdbx_strand_id
1 'polypeptide(L)'
;MSQIDTSSSGGSTPAGGPAGSPGIARVIAPENDLNIPDPIPLAPTMAPAVDLERIQKAVREILIAIGEDPDREGVVDTPARVARMYAETCSGLHEDPSRHLKVTFDAGHDEMVMVRDISMYSICEHHLVPFFGKAHVAYIPNVDGRVTGLSKLARLVDGFSRRPQVQERLTAQIADAIESSLAPRAVLVVIEAEHMCMAMRGIKKTGASTVTSAVRGLFRDDVAARSEAMRFIGTGH
;
A
#
# COMPACT_ATOMS: atom_id res chain seq x y z
N MET A 1 90.03 -32.83 -8.41
CA MET A 1 90.80 -33.12 -7.18
C MET A 1 90.06 -32.45 -6.04
N SER A 2 89.60 -33.21 -5.03
CA SER A 2 88.81 -32.81 -3.82
C SER A 2 87.34 -32.39 -4.12
N GLN A 3 86.25 -33.13 -3.83
CA GLN A 3 85.64 -33.60 -2.54
C GLN A 3 85.54 -32.46 -1.49
N ILE A 4 84.45 -32.19 -0.73
CA ILE A 4 83.41 -33.00 -0.04
C ILE A 4 82.13 -32.15 0.20
N ASP A 5 80.98 -32.84 0.36
CA ASP A 5 79.66 -32.51 0.96
C ASP A 5 79.62 -31.43 2.08
N THR A 6 78.51 -30.71 2.35
CA THR A 6 77.27 -31.22 2.99
C THR A 6 76.04 -30.29 2.87
N SER A 7 74.86 -30.93 2.78
CA SER A 7 73.47 -30.59 3.22
C SER A 7 73.14 -29.16 3.73
N SER A 8 71.95 -28.56 3.50
CA SER A 8 70.59 -29.09 3.69
C SER A 8 69.49 -28.16 3.12
N SER A 9 68.36 -28.77 2.74
CA SER A 9 66.94 -28.29 2.71
C SER A 9 66.66 -26.78 2.52
N GLY A 10 65.91 -26.29 1.52
CA GLY A 10 64.65 -26.82 0.97
C GLY A 10 63.45 -26.06 1.56
N GLY A 11 62.71 -25.30 0.73
CA GLY A 11 61.38 -24.75 1.03
C GLY A 11 61.28 -23.22 1.00
N SER A 12 61.16 -22.59 -0.18
CA SER A 12 59.88 -22.17 -0.81
C SER A 12 59.13 -21.05 -0.07
N THR A 13 59.35 -19.81 -0.52
CA THR A 13 58.44 -18.67 -0.37
C THR A 13 57.18 -18.84 -1.22
N PRO A 14 56.00 -18.50 -0.69
CA PRO A 14 55.10 -17.58 -1.42
C PRO A 14 54.54 -16.50 -0.47
N ALA A 15 54.61 -15.23 -0.83
CA ALA A 15 53.62 -14.46 -1.58
C ALA A 15 52.45 -13.95 -0.70
N GLY A 16 52.28 -12.63 -0.73
CA GLY A 16 51.38 -11.81 0.08
C GLY A 16 49.95 -12.32 0.23
N GLY A 17 49.48 -12.31 1.48
CA GLY A 17 48.06 -12.45 1.81
C GLY A 17 47.31 -11.14 1.51
N PRO A 18 46.04 -11.19 1.09
CA PRO A 18 45.24 -10.00 0.89
C PRO A 18 44.71 -9.45 2.21
N ALA A 19 44.54 -8.13 2.23
CA ALA A 19 44.07 -7.33 3.35
C ALA A 19 42.71 -7.79 3.89
N GLY A 20 42.59 -7.85 5.21
CA GLY A 20 41.33 -8.12 5.91
C GLY A 20 40.32 -6.98 5.73
N SER A 21 39.11 -7.34 5.30
CA SER A 21 37.95 -6.45 5.31
C SER A 21 37.51 -6.17 6.76
N PRO A 22 37.11 -4.93 7.12
CA PRO A 22 36.64 -4.65 8.46
C PRO A 22 35.28 -5.32 8.71
N GLY A 23 35.19 -6.06 9.82
CA GLY A 23 33.99 -6.77 10.24
C GLY A 23 32.83 -5.82 10.54
N ILE A 24 31.74 -6.01 9.80
CA ILE A 24 30.43 -5.46 10.15
C ILE A 24 29.88 -6.23 11.35
N ALA A 25 29.78 -5.54 12.48
CA ALA A 25 29.19 -6.07 13.71
C ALA A 25 27.75 -6.52 13.44
N ARG A 26 27.49 -7.81 13.71
CA ARG A 26 26.17 -8.43 13.61
C ARG A 26 25.32 -7.94 14.77
N VAL A 27 24.44 -6.96 14.54
CA VAL A 27 23.42 -6.58 15.51
C VAL A 27 22.30 -7.61 15.39
N ILE A 28 22.25 -8.53 16.35
CA ILE A 28 21.10 -9.44 16.54
C ILE A 28 20.03 -8.61 17.26
N ALA A 29 18.97 -8.22 16.55
CA ALA A 29 17.78 -7.66 17.19
C ALA A 29 17.02 -8.79 17.91
N PRO A 30 16.57 -8.59 19.16
CA PRO A 30 15.80 -9.60 19.87
C PRO A 30 14.42 -9.79 19.23
N GLU A 31 13.99 -11.04 19.15
CA GLU A 31 12.69 -11.48 18.65
C GLU A 31 11.56 -11.04 19.60
N ASN A 32 11.02 -9.83 19.43
CA ASN A 32 9.60 -9.50 19.70
C ASN A 32 9.30 -8.04 19.29
N ASP A 33 9.00 -7.77 18.01
CA ASP A 33 8.69 -6.39 17.59
C ASP A 33 7.56 -6.31 16.55
N LEU A 34 6.40 -6.86 16.93
CA LEU A 34 5.12 -6.62 16.22
C LEU A 34 4.50 -5.24 16.57
N ASN A 35 5.19 -4.41 17.33
CA ASN A 35 4.67 -3.12 17.79
C ASN A 35 5.75 -2.02 17.85
N ILE A 36 6.53 -1.86 16.77
CA ILE A 36 7.37 -0.69 16.60
C ILE A 36 6.44 0.51 16.34
N PRO A 37 6.37 1.52 17.24
CA PRO A 37 5.67 2.76 16.93
C PRO A 37 6.35 3.41 15.73
N ASP A 38 5.56 3.79 14.73
CA ASP A 38 6.08 4.33 13.48
C ASP A 38 7.05 5.49 13.73
N PRO A 39 8.11 5.64 12.92
CA PRO A 39 8.91 6.84 12.93
C PRO A 39 8.00 8.07 12.74
N ILE A 40 8.20 9.05 13.62
CA ILE A 40 7.57 10.37 13.64
C ILE A 40 7.49 10.91 12.20
N PRO A 41 6.36 11.47 11.76
CA PRO A 41 6.20 11.90 10.38
C PRO A 41 7.34 12.83 9.98
N LEU A 42 8.14 12.43 8.98
CA LEU A 42 8.98 13.39 8.25
C LEU A 42 8.06 14.49 7.72
N ALA A 43 8.49 15.73 7.92
CA ALA A 43 7.74 16.97 7.72
C ALA A 43 6.81 16.95 6.48
N PRO A 44 5.59 17.51 6.58
CA PRO A 44 4.63 17.48 5.50
C PRO A 44 5.19 18.27 4.32
N THR A 45 5.33 17.60 3.17
CA THR A 45 5.37 18.28 1.88
C THR A 45 4.04 19.00 1.74
N MET A 46 4.03 20.31 2.00
CA MET A 46 2.81 21.12 2.14
C MET A 46 2.11 21.31 0.78
N ALA A 47 1.33 20.30 0.37
CA ALA A 47 0.14 20.57 -0.42
C ALA A 47 -0.78 21.50 0.40
N PRO A 48 -1.51 22.43 -0.22
CA PRO A 48 -2.40 23.31 0.53
C PRO A 48 -3.41 22.47 1.31
N ALA A 49 -3.56 22.77 2.60
CA ALA A 49 -4.58 22.16 3.43
C ALA A 49 -5.96 22.37 2.81
N VAL A 50 -6.87 21.40 3.02
CA VAL A 50 -8.26 21.49 2.57
C VAL A 50 -8.89 22.79 3.10
N ASP A 51 -9.47 23.59 2.19
CA ASP A 51 -10.10 24.87 2.52
C ASP A 51 -11.47 24.64 3.20
N LEU A 52 -11.43 24.50 4.53
CA LEU A 52 -12.61 24.16 5.33
C LEU A 52 -13.68 25.25 5.29
N GLU A 53 -13.29 26.53 5.30
CA GLU A 53 -14.24 27.64 5.28
C GLU A 53 -14.98 27.71 3.94
N ARG A 54 -14.27 27.48 2.84
CA ARG A 54 -14.89 27.44 1.52
C ARG A 54 -15.85 26.27 1.37
N ILE A 55 -15.51 25.09 1.90
CA ILE A 55 -16.44 23.95 1.89
C ILE A 55 -17.67 24.25 2.75
N GLN A 56 -17.50 24.84 3.94
CA GLN A 56 -18.64 25.22 4.79
C GLN A 56 -19.62 26.15 4.05
N LYS A 57 -19.10 27.21 3.43
CA LYS A 57 -19.92 28.13 2.62
C LYS A 57 -20.65 27.38 1.51
N ALA A 58 -19.96 26.53 0.75
CA ALA A 58 -20.56 25.75 -0.32
C ALA A 58 -21.64 24.77 0.17
N VAL A 59 -21.43 24.09 1.30
CA VAL A 59 -22.40 23.15 1.87
C VAL A 59 -23.64 23.89 2.35
N ARG A 60 -23.49 25.08 2.95
CA ARG A 60 -24.66 25.90 3.32
C ARG A 60 -25.49 26.27 2.09
N GLU A 61 -24.84 26.66 0.99
CA GLU A 61 -25.53 26.93 -0.27
C GLU A 61 -26.23 25.69 -0.84
N ILE A 62 -25.61 24.51 -0.73
CA ILE A 62 -26.26 23.24 -1.12
C ILE A 62 -27.53 23.00 -0.30
N LEU A 63 -27.49 23.19 1.02
CA LEU A 63 -28.67 23.02 1.89
C LEU A 63 -29.82 23.95 1.46
N ILE A 64 -29.53 25.24 1.23
CA ILE A 64 -30.53 26.19 0.73
C ILE A 64 -31.07 25.75 -0.64
N ALA A 65 -30.18 25.35 -1.55
CA ALA A 65 -30.54 24.99 -2.92
C ALA A 65 -31.43 23.75 -3.00
N ILE A 66 -31.31 22.80 -2.05
CA ILE A 66 -32.19 21.62 -1.98
C ILE A 66 -33.49 21.88 -1.19
N GLY A 67 -33.72 23.10 -0.72
CA GLY A 67 -34.90 23.49 0.04
C GLY A 67 -34.86 23.14 1.52
N GLU A 68 -33.68 22.89 2.09
CA GLU A 68 -33.49 22.68 3.53
C GLU A 68 -33.34 24.03 4.25
N ASP A 69 -33.79 24.11 5.51
CA ASP A 69 -33.55 25.25 6.38
C ASP A 69 -32.14 25.14 7.00
N PRO A 70 -31.15 25.95 6.61
CA PRO A 70 -29.79 25.85 7.13
C PRO A 70 -29.67 26.28 8.60
N ASP A 71 -30.67 26.97 9.16
CA ASP A 71 -30.61 27.55 10.50
C ASP A 71 -31.34 26.68 11.55
N ARG A 72 -31.95 25.55 11.16
CA ARG A 72 -32.54 24.59 12.11
C ARG A 72 -31.47 23.85 12.91
N GLU A 73 -31.79 23.54 14.16
CA GLU A 73 -30.90 22.91 15.15
C GLU A 73 -30.13 21.69 14.60
N GLY A 74 -30.80 20.81 13.85
CA GLY A 74 -30.18 19.58 13.35
C GLY A 74 -29.08 19.76 12.29
N VAL A 75 -29.08 20.88 11.54
CA VAL A 75 -28.13 21.08 10.41
C VAL A 75 -27.33 22.37 10.46
N VAL A 76 -27.53 23.23 11.46
CA VAL A 76 -26.73 24.46 11.63
C VAL A 76 -25.22 24.19 11.60
N ASP A 77 -24.78 23.07 12.18
CA ASP A 77 -23.39 22.62 12.19
C ASP A 77 -23.02 21.65 11.04
N THR A 78 -23.97 21.27 10.19
CA THR A 78 -23.73 20.35 9.06
C THR A 78 -22.62 20.86 8.13
N PRO A 79 -22.57 22.15 7.73
CA PRO A 79 -21.47 22.67 6.93
C PRO A 79 -20.08 22.34 7.51
N ALA A 80 -19.90 22.57 8.81
CA ALA A 80 -18.63 22.32 9.49
C ALA A 80 -18.31 20.83 9.59
N ARG A 81 -19.33 19.98 9.86
CA ARG A 81 -19.17 18.52 9.87
C ARG A 81 -18.77 17.98 8.50
N VAL A 82 -19.43 18.44 7.43
CA VAL A 82 -19.12 18.02 6.05
C VAL A 82 -17.73 18.47 5.62
N ALA A 83 -17.29 19.67 6.01
CA ALA A 83 -15.93 20.13 5.73
C ALA A 83 -14.86 19.23 6.38
N ARG A 84 -15.05 18.86 7.66
CA ARG A 84 -14.15 17.91 8.35
C ARG A 84 -14.19 16.51 7.72
N MET A 85 -15.37 16.05 7.34
CA MET A 85 -15.55 14.77 6.63
C MET A 85 -14.74 14.75 5.33
N TYR A 86 -14.81 15.79 4.49
CA TYR A 86 -14.00 15.85 3.26
C TYR A 86 -12.50 15.94 3.55
N ALA A 87 -12.08 16.64 4.61
CA ALA A 87 -10.67 16.68 5.00
C ALA A 87 -10.13 15.29 5.38
N GLU A 88 -10.95 14.47 6.04
CA GLU A 88 -10.61 13.08 6.41
C GLU A 88 -10.66 12.14 5.20
N THR A 89 -11.79 12.11 4.50
CA THR A 89 -12.06 11.14 3.43
C THR A 89 -11.32 11.45 2.13
N CYS A 90 -10.81 12.67 1.96
CA CYS A 90 -9.94 13.06 0.84
C CYS A 90 -8.49 13.32 1.26
N SER A 91 -8.08 12.90 2.48
CA SER A 91 -6.73 13.17 3.00
C SER A 91 -5.62 12.62 2.09
N GLY A 92 -5.92 11.53 1.37
CA GLY A 92 -5.01 10.89 0.43
C GLY A 92 -4.61 11.75 -0.76
N LEU A 93 -5.33 12.84 -1.09
CA LEU A 93 -4.95 13.79 -2.14
C LEU A 93 -3.63 14.51 -1.84
N HIS A 94 -3.27 14.61 -0.56
CA HIS A 94 -2.12 15.37 -0.07
C HIS A 94 -0.98 14.49 0.42
N GLU A 95 -1.08 13.17 0.20
CA GLU A 95 -0.10 12.18 0.62
C GLU A 95 0.37 11.35 -0.57
N ASP A 96 1.64 10.90 -0.52
CA ASP A 96 2.12 9.79 -1.34
C ASP A 96 2.02 8.49 -0.51
N PRO A 97 1.04 7.61 -0.78
CA PRO A 97 0.86 6.36 -0.03
C PRO A 97 2.05 5.41 -0.18
N SER A 98 2.81 5.50 -1.27
CA SER A 98 3.95 4.62 -1.59
C SER A 98 5.07 4.73 -0.54
N ARG A 99 5.13 5.85 0.19
CA ARG A 99 6.09 6.05 1.29
C ARG A 99 6.04 4.95 2.36
N HIS A 100 4.88 4.31 2.55
CA HIS A 100 4.72 3.24 3.54
C HIS A 100 5.48 1.96 3.17
N LEU A 101 5.77 1.75 1.88
CA LEU A 101 6.44 0.55 1.37
C LEU A 101 7.97 0.61 1.50
N LYS A 102 8.54 1.76 1.91
CA LYS A 102 10.00 1.94 2.05
C LYS A 102 10.62 1.10 3.18
N VAL A 103 9.81 0.63 4.12
CA VAL A 103 10.26 -0.21 5.23
C VAL A 103 10.14 -1.67 4.83
N THR A 104 11.27 -2.27 4.45
CA THR A 104 11.39 -3.69 4.10
C THR A 104 12.30 -4.40 5.08
N PHE A 105 12.06 -5.69 5.30
CA PHE A 105 12.94 -6.57 6.08
C PHE A 105 13.34 -7.78 5.23
N ASP A 106 14.55 -8.28 5.49
CA ASP A 106 15.01 -9.54 4.90
C ASP A 106 14.35 -10.69 5.67
N ALA A 107 13.46 -11.40 4.99
CA ALA A 107 12.79 -12.57 5.53
C ALA A 107 13.31 -13.87 4.90
N GLY A 108 14.21 -13.81 3.91
CA GLY A 108 14.57 -14.96 3.08
C GLY A 108 13.36 -15.65 2.43
N HIS A 109 12.24 -14.95 2.26
CA HIS A 109 10.97 -15.52 1.79
C HIS A 109 10.75 -15.16 0.32
N ASP A 110 10.55 -16.17 -0.52
CA ASP A 110 10.36 -16.01 -1.96
C ASP A 110 8.99 -16.51 -2.44
N GLU A 111 8.12 -17.01 -1.56
CA GLU A 111 6.76 -17.44 -1.90
C GLU A 111 5.75 -16.27 -1.86
N MET A 112 4.51 -16.55 -2.27
CA MET A 112 3.46 -15.53 -2.31
C MET A 112 3.06 -15.04 -0.92
N VAL A 113 3.09 -13.73 -0.73
CA VAL A 113 2.52 -13.05 0.44
C VAL A 113 1.18 -12.44 0.05
N MET A 114 0.14 -12.69 0.83
CA MET A 114 -1.20 -12.12 0.61
C MET A 114 -1.77 -11.52 1.89
N VAL A 115 -2.31 -10.31 1.77
CA VAL A 115 -3.21 -9.70 2.75
C VAL A 115 -4.57 -9.54 2.09
N ARG A 116 -5.58 -10.22 2.62
CA ARG A 116 -6.96 -10.22 2.10
C ARG A 116 -7.92 -9.59 3.08
N ASP A 117 -9.10 -9.23 2.57
CA ASP A 117 -10.19 -8.64 3.37
C ASP A 117 -9.81 -7.31 4.02
N ILE A 118 -8.99 -6.51 3.34
CA ILE A 118 -8.67 -5.14 3.76
C ILE A 118 -9.91 -4.28 3.51
N SER A 119 -10.65 -3.95 4.56
CA SER A 119 -11.78 -3.02 4.47
C SER A 119 -11.31 -1.69 3.87
N MET A 120 -12.05 -1.21 2.88
CA MET A 120 -11.75 0.07 2.23
C MET A 120 -13.02 0.89 2.04
N TYR A 121 -12.85 2.21 2.11
CA TYR A 121 -13.88 3.21 1.83
C TYR A 121 -13.28 4.28 0.92
N SER A 122 -14.02 4.66 -0.13
CA SER A 122 -13.62 5.70 -1.05
C SER A 122 -14.83 6.50 -1.53
N ILE A 123 -14.59 7.56 -2.28
CA ILE A 123 -15.62 8.45 -2.82
C ILE A 123 -15.63 8.30 -4.33
N CYS A 124 -16.77 7.98 -4.94
CA CYS A 124 -16.90 7.95 -6.39
C CYS A 124 -16.74 9.38 -6.94
N GLU A 125 -15.75 9.60 -7.81
CA GLU A 125 -15.46 10.96 -8.31
C GLU A 125 -16.59 11.58 -9.12
N HIS A 126 -17.44 10.77 -9.73
CA HIS A 126 -18.55 11.24 -10.57
C HIS A 126 -19.71 11.84 -9.76
N HIS A 127 -19.89 11.41 -8.51
CA HIS A 127 -21.09 11.74 -7.73
C HIS A 127 -20.78 12.20 -6.31
N LEU A 128 -19.52 12.09 -5.88
CA LEU A 128 -19.05 12.36 -4.53
C LEU A 128 -19.82 11.60 -3.44
N VAL A 129 -20.28 10.38 -3.77
CA VAL A 129 -20.91 9.45 -2.82
C VAL A 129 -20.00 8.24 -2.59
N PRO A 130 -20.08 7.59 -1.42
CA PRO A 130 -19.17 6.50 -1.10
C PRO A 130 -19.31 5.27 -2.01
N PHE A 131 -18.19 4.59 -2.21
CA PHE A 131 -18.17 3.15 -2.51
C PHE A 131 -17.24 2.47 -1.51
N PHE A 132 -17.57 1.26 -1.11
CA PHE A 132 -16.89 0.57 -0.02
C PHE A 132 -16.92 -0.93 -0.21
N GLY A 133 -15.94 -1.61 0.37
CA GLY A 133 -15.82 -3.05 0.28
C GLY A 133 -14.47 -3.53 0.76
N LYS A 134 -13.87 -4.44 0.00
CA LYS A 134 -12.65 -5.13 0.39
C LYS A 134 -11.60 -5.07 -0.71
N ALA A 135 -10.36 -4.84 -0.31
CA ALA A 135 -9.19 -5.04 -1.14
C ALA A 135 -8.45 -6.32 -0.70
N HIS A 136 -7.90 -7.01 -1.69
CA HIS A 136 -7.05 -8.18 -1.55
C HIS A 136 -5.77 -7.89 -2.31
N VAL A 137 -4.64 -7.96 -1.61
CA VAL A 137 -3.33 -7.60 -2.14
C VAL A 137 -2.39 -8.77 -1.96
N ALA A 138 -1.83 -9.25 -3.06
CA ALA A 138 -0.82 -10.29 -3.07
C ALA A 138 0.39 -9.88 -3.89
N TYR A 139 1.56 -10.34 -3.50
CA TYR A 139 2.78 -10.19 -4.27
C TYR A 139 3.72 -11.36 -4.01
N ILE A 140 4.61 -11.63 -4.96
CA ILE A 140 5.70 -12.60 -4.81
C ILE A 140 6.99 -11.79 -4.68
N PRO A 141 7.70 -11.83 -3.54
CA PRO A 141 8.95 -11.12 -3.34
C PRO A 141 9.99 -11.42 -4.42
N ASN A 142 10.97 -10.51 -4.54
CA ASN A 142 12.12 -10.75 -5.39
C ASN A 142 13.08 -11.77 -4.76
N VAL A 143 14.06 -12.23 -5.53
CA VAL A 143 15.02 -13.27 -5.10
C VAL A 143 15.92 -12.82 -3.93
N ASP A 144 15.94 -11.53 -3.64
CA ASP A 144 16.60 -10.95 -2.47
C ASP A 144 15.80 -11.11 -1.17
N GLY A 145 14.60 -11.72 -1.22
CA GLY A 145 13.82 -12.12 -0.05
C GLY A 145 13.23 -10.97 0.77
N ARG A 146 13.23 -9.74 0.23
CA ARG A 146 12.73 -8.56 0.94
C ARG A 146 11.21 -8.49 0.92
N VAL A 147 10.64 -8.33 2.12
CA VAL A 147 9.19 -8.29 2.36
C VAL A 147 8.84 -6.96 3.03
N THR A 148 7.68 -6.39 2.69
CA THR A 148 7.12 -5.22 3.38
C THR A 148 6.23 -5.66 4.55
N GLY A 149 6.13 -4.82 5.59
CA GLY A 149 5.21 -5.08 6.70
C GLY A 149 3.75 -5.14 6.25
N LEU A 150 2.99 -6.10 6.78
CA LEU A 150 1.59 -6.33 6.38
C LEU A 150 0.71 -5.09 6.60
N SER A 151 0.94 -4.36 7.70
CA SER A 151 0.24 -3.11 8.00
C SER A 151 0.52 -2.00 6.99
N LYS A 152 1.63 -2.06 6.24
CA LYS A 152 1.97 -1.08 5.20
C LYS A 152 1.15 -1.26 3.94
N LEU A 153 0.76 -2.49 3.61
CA LEU A 153 -0.17 -2.76 2.50
C LEU A 153 -1.56 -2.18 2.79
N ALA A 154 -2.06 -2.34 4.01
CA ALA A 154 -3.33 -1.72 4.41
C ALA A 154 -3.28 -0.19 4.32
N ARG A 155 -2.19 0.44 4.80
CA ARG A 155 -1.99 1.90 4.70
C ARG A 155 -1.87 2.40 3.26
N LEU A 156 -1.28 1.59 2.38
CA LEU A 156 -1.23 1.89 0.95
C LEU A 156 -2.64 1.93 0.35
N VAL A 157 -3.47 0.92 0.65
CA VAL A 157 -4.87 0.86 0.23
C VAL A 157 -5.64 2.08 0.75
N ASP A 158 -5.52 2.40 2.04
CA ASP A 158 -6.18 3.56 2.65
C ASP A 158 -5.76 4.88 1.99
N GLY A 159 -4.46 5.09 1.77
CA GLY A 159 -3.94 6.33 1.20
C GLY A 159 -4.45 6.61 -0.22
N PHE A 160 -4.61 5.58 -1.05
CA PHE A 160 -5.23 5.74 -2.38
C PHE A 160 -6.76 5.78 -2.32
N SER A 161 -7.38 5.09 -1.36
CA SER A 161 -8.85 5.06 -1.21
C SER A 161 -9.42 6.36 -0.68
N ARG A 162 -8.65 7.12 0.13
CA ARG A 162 -9.03 8.44 0.66
C ARG A 162 -8.88 9.57 -0.37
N ARG A 163 -9.45 9.35 -1.55
CA ARG A 163 -9.48 10.27 -2.70
C ARG A 163 -10.82 10.11 -3.42
N PRO A 164 -11.30 11.12 -4.16
CA PRO A 164 -12.25 10.88 -5.24
C PRO A 164 -11.63 9.91 -6.26
N GLN A 165 -12.34 8.83 -6.57
CA GLN A 165 -11.82 7.70 -7.32
C GLN A 165 -12.80 7.09 -8.32
N VAL A 166 -12.20 6.32 -9.23
CA VAL A 166 -12.81 5.24 -10.01
C VAL A 166 -12.15 3.93 -9.55
N GLN A 167 -12.93 2.87 -9.31
CA GLN A 167 -12.43 1.65 -8.67
C GLN A 167 -11.30 1.00 -9.48
N GLU A 168 -11.41 0.99 -10.80
CA GLU A 168 -10.40 0.49 -11.73
C GLU A 168 -9.05 1.21 -11.55
N ARG A 169 -9.09 2.54 -11.39
CA ARG A 169 -7.90 3.36 -11.16
C ARG A 169 -7.30 3.09 -9.80
N LEU A 170 -8.13 3.02 -8.76
CA LEU A 170 -7.70 2.68 -7.41
C LEU A 170 -6.94 1.34 -7.39
N THR A 171 -7.52 0.31 -8.00
CA THR A 171 -6.93 -1.03 -8.10
C THR A 171 -5.58 -1.00 -8.82
N ALA A 172 -5.49 -0.27 -9.94
CA ALA A 172 -4.24 -0.11 -10.69
C ALA A 172 -3.16 0.65 -9.89
N GLN A 173 -3.53 1.77 -9.24
CA GLN A 173 -2.60 2.59 -8.45
C GLN A 173 -1.94 1.81 -7.31
N ILE A 174 -2.71 0.97 -6.62
CA ILE A 174 -2.18 0.11 -5.56
C ILE A 174 -1.17 -0.88 -6.14
N ALA A 175 -1.50 -1.55 -7.25
CA ALA A 175 -0.61 -2.52 -7.90
C ALA A 175 0.69 -1.86 -8.40
N ASP A 176 0.59 -0.69 -9.04
CA ASP A 176 1.72 0.06 -9.58
C ASP A 176 2.63 0.59 -8.47
N ALA A 177 2.07 1.03 -7.34
CA ALA A 177 2.85 1.48 -6.20
C ALA A 177 3.66 0.33 -5.57
N ILE A 178 3.07 -0.87 -5.49
CA ILE A 178 3.77 -2.07 -5.00
C ILE A 178 4.88 -2.46 -5.99
N GLU A 179 4.57 -2.51 -7.28
CA GLU A 179 5.54 -2.86 -8.33
C GLU A 179 6.75 -1.91 -8.31
N SER A 180 6.51 -0.61 -8.31
CA SER A 180 7.55 0.41 -8.33
C SER A 180 8.36 0.49 -7.04
N SER A 181 7.74 0.27 -5.87
CA SER A 181 8.41 0.42 -4.58
C SER A 181 9.18 -0.83 -4.14
N LEU A 182 8.67 -2.02 -4.46
CA LEU A 182 9.23 -3.29 -3.99
C LEU A 182 9.95 -4.07 -5.09
N ALA A 183 9.74 -3.73 -6.37
CA ALA A 183 10.20 -4.52 -7.51
C ALA A 183 9.99 -6.04 -7.34
N PRO A 184 8.77 -6.50 -6.96
CA PRO A 184 8.50 -7.91 -6.72
C PRO A 184 8.42 -8.68 -8.04
N ARG A 185 8.50 -10.01 -7.98
CA ARG A 185 8.32 -10.86 -9.16
C ARG A 185 6.89 -10.82 -9.71
N ALA A 186 5.91 -10.59 -8.84
CA ALA A 186 4.50 -10.54 -9.21
C ALA A 186 3.70 -9.65 -8.26
N VAL A 187 2.63 -9.02 -8.74
CA VAL A 187 1.63 -8.31 -7.91
C VAL A 187 0.23 -8.63 -8.42
N LEU A 188 -0.69 -8.92 -7.52
CA LEU A 188 -2.12 -9.05 -7.76
C LEU A 188 -2.86 -8.16 -6.76
N VAL A 189 -3.71 -7.27 -7.26
CA VAL A 189 -4.68 -6.53 -6.45
C VAL A 189 -6.06 -6.86 -6.97
N VAL A 190 -6.99 -7.18 -6.07
CA VAL A 190 -8.41 -7.35 -6.36
C VAL A 190 -9.19 -6.45 -5.40
N ILE A 191 -10.14 -5.68 -5.93
CA ILE A 191 -11.07 -4.91 -5.11
C ILE A 191 -12.48 -5.35 -5.47
N GLU A 192 -13.27 -5.71 -4.46
CA GLU A 192 -14.71 -5.89 -4.54
C GLU A 192 -15.40 -4.79 -3.72
N ALA A 193 -16.30 -4.03 -4.34
CA ALA A 193 -16.99 -2.94 -3.64
C ALA A 193 -18.43 -2.72 -4.11
N GLU A 194 -19.29 -2.28 -3.18
CA GLU A 194 -20.62 -1.75 -3.48
C GLU A 194 -20.54 -0.23 -3.66
N HIS A 195 -21.28 0.29 -4.64
CA HIS A 195 -21.28 1.70 -5.01
C HIS A 195 -22.59 2.37 -4.65
N MET A 196 -22.57 3.35 -3.74
CA MET A 196 -23.80 4.05 -3.35
C MET A 196 -24.41 4.84 -4.51
N CYS A 197 -23.61 5.24 -5.51
CA CYS A 197 -24.11 5.89 -6.71
C CYS A 197 -25.05 4.99 -7.54
N MET A 198 -24.97 3.67 -7.37
CA MET A 198 -25.85 2.67 -7.98
C MET A 198 -26.91 2.14 -7.00
N ALA A 199 -26.59 2.06 -5.71
CA ALA A 199 -27.47 1.48 -4.70
C ALA A 199 -28.56 2.44 -4.23
N MET A 200 -28.22 3.68 -3.84
CA MET A 200 -29.18 4.61 -3.20
C MET A 200 -29.93 5.50 -4.19
N ARG A 201 -29.42 5.62 -5.43
CA ARG A 201 -29.98 6.50 -6.47
C ARG A 201 -29.88 5.87 -7.85
N GLY A 202 -30.42 6.56 -8.85
CA GLY A 202 -30.36 6.11 -10.24
C GLY A 202 -31.04 4.75 -10.42
N ILE A 203 -30.27 3.74 -10.81
CA ILE A 203 -30.76 2.39 -11.13
C ILE A 203 -31.15 1.54 -9.91
N LYS A 204 -30.76 1.95 -8.69
CA LYS A 204 -31.12 1.34 -7.40
C LYS A 204 -30.89 -0.18 -7.31
N LYS A 205 -29.64 -0.62 -7.51
CA LYS A 205 -29.22 -2.03 -7.43
C LYS A 205 -28.45 -2.29 -6.14
N THR A 206 -29.17 -2.27 -5.02
CA THR A 206 -28.62 -2.61 -3.70
C THR A 206 -28.02 -4.01 -3.71
N GLY A 207 -26.85 -4.16 -3.10
CA GLY A 207 -26.12 -5.42 -3.01
C GLY A 207 -25.39 -5.84 -4.29
N ALA A 208 -25.47 -5.07 -5.38
CA ALA A 208 -24.63 -5.31 -6.55
C ALA A 208 -23.18 -4.91 -6.22
N SER A 209 -22.25 -5.87 -6.30
CA SER A 209 -20.82 -5.61 -6.12
C SER A 209 -20.10 -5.52 -7.46
N THR A 210 -19.10 -4.63 -7.53
CA THR A 210 -18.18 -4.50 -8.66
C THR A 210 -16.84 -5.07 -8.24
N VAL A 211 -16.30 -5.97 -9.07
CA VAL A 211 -14.98 -6.57 -8.86
C VAL A 211 -14.01 -6.06 -9.93
N THR A 212 -12.87 -5.54 -9.51
CA THR A 212 -11.77 -5.12 -10.39
C THR A 212 -10.49 -5.81 -9.98
N SER A 213 -9.59 -6.07 -10.92
CA SER A 213 -8.28 -6.63 -10.64
C SER A 213 -7.17 -5.99 -11.45
N ALA A 214 -5.97 -5.94 -10.89
CA ALA A 214 -4.75 -5.50 -11.55
C ALA A 214 -3.62 -6.50 -11.28
N VAL A 215 -2.95 -6.93 -12.35
CA VAL A 215 -1.81 -7.86 -12.31
C VAL A 215 -0.55 -7.25 -12.89
N ARG A 216 0.59 -7.52 -12.25
CA ARG A 216 1.94 -7.14 -12.65
C ARG A 216 2.90 -8.32 -12.53
N GLY A 217 4.02 -8.26 -13.26
CA GLY A 217 5.03 -9.32 -13.28
C GLY A 217 4.47 -10.70 -13.65
N LEU A 218 4.98 -11.75 -13.00
CA LEU A 218 4.69 -13.16 -13.30
C LEU A 218 3.19 -13.49 -13.36
N PHE A 219 2.34 -12.86 -12.53
CA PHE A 219 0.90 -13.10 -12.57
C PHE A 219 0.22 -12.68 -13.88
N ARG A 220 0.88 -11.85 -14.70
CA ARG A 220 0.40 -11.51 -16.05
C ARG A 220 0.58 -12.68 -17.00
N ASP A 221 1.77 -13.29 -16.99
CA ASP A 221 2.20 -14.27 -17.98
C ASP A 221 1.89 -15.72 -17.56
N ASP A 222 1.80 -15.99 -16.25
CA ASP A 222 1.49 -17.30 -15.69
C ASP A 222 0.04 -17.39 -15.18
N VAL A 223 -0.78 -18.13 -15.93
CA VAL A 223 -2.19 -18.38 -15.60
C VAL A 223 -2.34 -19.25 -14.36
N ALA A 224 -1.43 -20.19 -14.11
CA ALA A 224 -1.51 -21.11 -12.98
C ALA A 224 -1.23 -20.37 -11.68
N ALA A 225 -0.16 -19.56 -11.63
CA ALA A 225 0.17 -18.71 -10.48
C ALA A 225 -0.98 -17.73 -10.17
N ARG A 226 -1.57 -17.11 -11.20
CA ARG A 226 -2.74 -16.22 -11.02
C ARG A 226 -3.96 -16.98 -10.50
N SER A 227 -4.21 -18.19 -11.01
CA SER A 227 -5.33 -19.04 -10.58
C SER A 227 -5.21 -19.46 -9.13
N GLU A 228 -3.99 -19.78 -8.68
CA GLU A 228 -3.69 -20.08 -7.28
C GLU A 228 -4.02 -18.89 -6.38
N ALA A 229 -3.51 -17.69 -6.72
CA ALA A 229 -3.79 -16.48 -5.95
C ALA A 229 -5.30 -16.17 -5.88
N MET A 230 -6.02 -16.29 -6.99
CA MET A 230 -7.48 -16.03 -7.02
C MET A 230 -8.27 -17.03 -6.16
N ARG A 231 -7.79 -18.27 -5.99
CA ARG A 231 -8.46 -19.26 -5.11
C ARG A 231 -8.45 -18.85 -3.65
N PHE A 232 -7.39 -18.18 -3.17
CA PHE A 232 -7.32 -17.70 -1.79
C PHE A 232 -8.24 -16.51 -1.49
N ILE A 233 -8.72 -15.82 -2.53
CA ILE A 233 -9.66 -14.70 -2.41
C ILE A 233 -11.11 -15.22 -2.29
N GLY A 234 -11.47 -16.26 -3.04
CA GLY A 234 -12.85 -16.80 -3.10
C GLY A 234 -13.29 -17.68 -1.92
N THR A 235 -12.43 -17.95 -0.94
CA THR A 235 -12.72 -18.89 0.17
C THR A 235 -13.34 -18.25 1.42
N GLY A 236 -13.86 -17.02 1.33
CA GLY A 236 -14.45 -16.30 2.47
C GLY A 236 -15.85 -15.77 2.16
N HIS A 237 -16.87 -16.62 2.31
CA HIS A 237 -18.27 -16.22 2.43
C HIS A 237 -18.81 -16.67 3.78
#